data_AF-A0A3P7QHR6-F1
#
_entry.id   AF-A0A3P7QHR6-F1
#
_cell.length_a   1.000
_cell.length_b   1.000
_cell.length_c   1.000
_cell.angle_alpha   90.00
_cell.angle_beta   90.00
_cell.angle_gamma   90.00
#
_symmetry.space_group_name_H-M   'P 1'
#
loop_
_entity.id
_entity.type
_entity.pdbx_description
1 polymer ?
#
loop_
_entity_poly.entity_id
_entity_poly.type
_entity_poly.pdbx_seq_one_letter_code
_entity_poly.pdbx_strand_id
1 'polypeptide(L)'
;MYEQWSEETKTRSCCPLCERKFSSKAGANELSGKLLDMSLSMPDDIQKLEKQVAEAEEKERSLANAVVYVDQCKCWVSWLNLTFQSDVSLMDSLFTSAQTLGNELNELRRRCKPSVHKQPLSELKKELSEKEESIASVSTELDEMQVTVAERNKLTTELHAFKERRIALGELTAQSAHLNET
;
A
#
# COMPACT_ATOMS: atom_id res chain seq x y z
N MET A 1 8.32 -22.53 79.60
CA MET A 1 6.90 -22.29 79.97
C MET A 1 6.21 -23.60 80.31
N TYR A 2 6.13 -24.57 79.38
CA TYR A 2 5.50 -25.87 79.64
C TYR A 2 6.20 -26.72 80.72
N GLU A 3 7.53 -26.70 80.79
CA GLU A 3 8.28 -27.29 81.92
C GLU A 3 7.89 -26.70 83.28
N GLN A 4 7.80 -25.37 83.38
CA GLN A 4 7.41 -24.70 84.61
C GLN A 4 5.96 -25.07 85.02
N TRP A 5 5.06 -25.13 84.05
CA TRP A 5 3.68 -25.57 84.27
C TRP A 5 3.58 -27.06 84.64
N SER A 6 4.45 -27.91 84.07
CA SER A 6 4.54 -29.32 84.43
C SER A 6 4.97 -29.49 85.89
N GLU A 7 6.02 -28.77 86.31
CA GLU A 7 6.50 -28.80 87.69
C GLU A 7 5.49 -28.20 88.69
N GLU A 8 4.80 -27.13 88.31
CA GLU A 8 3.71 -26.57 89.12
C GLU A 8 2.54 -27.54 89.26
N THR A 9 2.18 -28.26 88.20
CA THR A 9 1.12 -29.28 88.21
C THR A 9 1.49 -30.45 89.12
N LYS A 10 2.75 -30.91 89.10
CA LYS A 10 3.24 -31.97 89.99
C LYS A 10 3.25 -31.56 91.45
N THR A 11 3.68 -30.34 91.74
CA THR A 11 3.83 -29.83 93.12
C THR A 11 2.51 -29.45 93.75
N ARG A 12 1.62 -28.76 93.02
CA ARG A 12 0.34 -28.26 93.55
C ARG A 12 -0.83 -29.22 93.32
N SER A 13 -0.70 -30.20 92.42
CA SER A 13 -1.81 -31.09 92.01
C SER A 13 -3.06 -30.32 91.55
N CYS A 14 -2.85 -29.18 90.90
CA CYS A 14 -3.88 -28.32 90.31
C CYS A 14 -3.53 -28.00 88.86
N CYS A 15 -4.54 -27.68 88.05
CA CYS A 15 -4.34 -27.18 86.70
C CYS A 15 -3.67 -25.79 86.74
N PRO A 16 -2.57 -25.54 86.01
CA PRO A 16 -1.84 -24.27 86.05
C PRO A 16 -2.57 -23.11 85.35
N LEU A 17 -3.62 -23.41 84.57
CA LEU A 17 -4.41 -22.40 83.83
C LEU A 17 -5.69 -21.96 84.56
N CYS A 18 -6.27 -22.83 85.39
CA CYS A 18 -7.56 -22.57 86.04
C CYS A 18 -7.61 -22.93 87.52
N GLU A 19 -6.47 -23.31 88.11
CA GLU A 19 -6.24 -23.62 89.53
C GLU A 19 -7.10 -24.75 90.14
N ARG A 20 -7.95 -25.41 89.33
CA ARG A 20 -8.78 -26.53 89.78
C ARG A 20 -7.90 -27.71 90.22
N LYS A 21 -8.20 -28.28 91.39
CA LYS A 21 -7.58 -29.50 91.91
C LYS A 21 -7.96 -30.71 91.08
N PHE A 22 -6.99 -31.59 90.82
CA PHE A 22 -7.27 -32.89 90.23
C PHE A 22 -7.95 -33.81 91.25
N SER A 23 -8.94 -34.58 90.80
CA SER A 23 -9.62 -35.59 91.63
C SER A 23 -8.72 -36.81 91.92
N SER A 24 -7.66 -37.01 91.14
CA SER A 24 -6.70 -38.09 91.31
C SER A 24 -5.27 -37.63 90.98
N LYS A 25 -4.29 -38.23 91.67
CA LYS A 25 -2.86 -38.01 91.39
C LYS A 25 -2.46 -38.48 89.98
N ALA A 26 -3.19 -39.47 89.43
CA ALA A 26 -3.00 -39.94 88.07
C ALA A 26 -3.31 -38.86 87.03
N GLY A 27 -4.40 -38.09 87.21
CA GLY A 27 -4.77 -37.00 86.29
C GLY A 27 -3.76 -35.84 86.28
N ALA A 28 -3.21 -35.49 87.45
CA ALA A 28 -2.15 -34.49 87.55
C ALA A 28 -0.86 -34.95 86.85
N ASN A 29 -0.47 -36.22 87.01
CA ASN A 29 0.70 -36.80 86.37
C ASN A 29 0.53 -36.92 84.84
N GLU A 30 -0.67 -37.25 84.36
CA GLU A 30 -0.96 -37.33 82.92
C GLU A 30 -0.83 -35.96 82.24
N LEU A 31 -1.41 -34.91 82.83
CA LEU A 31 -1.27 -33.55 82.28
C LEU A 31 0.18 -33.08 82.32
N SER A 32 0.88 -33.32 83.44
CA SER A 32 2.30 -32.98 83.56
C SER A 32 3.15 -33.71 82.50
N GLY A 33 2.87 -34.98 82.24
CA GLY A 33 3.52 -35.75 81.17
C GLY A 33 3.30 -35.13 79.79
N LYS A 34 2.05 -34.77 79.47
CA LYS A 34 1.70 -34.09 78.20
C LYS A 34 2.36 -32.72 78.07
N LEU A 35 2.44 -31.94 79.15
CA LEU A 35 3.11 -30.64 79.16
C LEU A 35 4.62 -30.79 78.93
N LEU A 36 5.25 -31.81 79.53
CA LEU A 36 6.66 -32.08 79.32
C LEU A 36 6.94 -32.57 77.89
N ASP A 37 6.12 -33.50 77.38
CA ASP A 37 6.20 -34.00 76.00
C ASP A 37 6.09 -32.86 74.99
N MET A 38 5.11 -31.96 75.18
CA MET A 38 4.96 -30.75 74.37
C MET A 38 6.15 -29.79 74.52
N SER A 39 6.73 -29.66 75.72
CA SER A 39 7.95 -28.85 75.92
C SER A 39 9.14 -29.39 75.14
N LEU A 40 9.24 -30.71 75.00
CA LEU A 40 10.31 -31.39 74.28
C LEU A 40 10.09 -31.36 72.76
N SER A 41 8.84 -31.45 72.29
CA SER A 41 8.53 -31.45 70.85
C SER A 41 8.43 -30.06 70.22
N MET A 42 8.08 -29.02 70.98
CA MET A 42 7.90 -27.66 70.46
C MET A 42 9.14 -27.08 69.77
N PRO A 43 10.38 -27.20 70.30
CA PRO A 43 11.57 -26.69 69.62
C PRO A 43 11.76 -27.31 68.22
N ASP A 44 11.56 -28.62 68.10
CA ASP A 44 11.68 -29.33 66.82
C ASP A 44 10.60 -28.88 65.83
N ASP A 45 9.37 -28.66 66.31
CA ASP A 45 8.27 -28.19 65.47
C ASP A 45 8.47 -26.73 65.03
N ILE A 46 9.01 -25.86 65.90
CA ILE A 46 9.44 -24.50 65.54
C ILE A 46 10.51 -24.56 64.45
N GLN A 47 11.54 -25.39 64.63
CA GLN A 47 12.62 -25.52 63.64
C GLN A 47 12.11 -26.04 62.29
N LYS A 48 11.16 -27.00 62.29
CA LYS A 48 10.52 -27.48 61.06
C LYS A 48 9.74 -26.37 60.37
N LEU A 49 8.96 -25.59 61.12
CA LEU A 49 8.18 -24.47 60.58
C LEU A 49 9.10 -23.38 60.01
N GLU A 50 10.16 -23.02 60.72
CA GLU A 50 11.17 -22.06 60.23
C GLU A 50 11.80 -22.53 58.91
N LYS A 51 12.14 -23.81 58.82
CA LYS A 51 12.66 -24.40 57.58
C LYS A 51 11.64 -24.32 56.44
N GLN A 52 10.37 -24.64 56.71
CA GLN A 52 9.30 -24.56 55.72
C GLN A 52 9.07 -23.13 55.24
N VAL A 53 9.12 -22.14 56.14
CA VAL A 53 9.02 -20.72 55.80
C VAL A 53 10.19 -20.31 54.90
N ALA A 54 11.43 -20.65 55.27
CA ALA A 54 12.60 -20.34 54.45
C ALA A 54 12.53 -20.96 53.04
N GLU A 55 12.06 -22.21 52.93
CA GLU A 55 11.85 -22.88 51.64
C GLU A 55 10.73 -22.22 50.81
N ALA A 56 9.67 -21.74 51.45
CA ALA A 56 8.59 -21.03 50.78
C ALA A 56 9.04 -19.65 50.28
N GLU A 57 9.79 -18.89 51.08
CA GLU A 57 10.34 -17.59 50.71
C GLU A 57 11.34 -17.69 49.55
N GLU A 58 12.15 -18.74 49.48
CA GLU A 58 13.04 -18.98 48.34
C GLU A 58 12.24 -19.29 47.06
N LYS A 59 11.19 -20.11 47.16
CA LYS A 59 10.28 -20.37 46.03
C LYS A 59 9.58 -19.10 45.58
N GLU A 60 9.12 -18.27 46.50
CA GLU A 60 8.50 -16.98 46.19
C GLU A 60 9.49 -16.05 45.47
N ARG A 61 10.73 -15.94 45.95
CA ARG A 61 11.79 -15.17 45.27
C ARG A 61 12.07 -15.70 43.86
N SER A 62 12.13 -17.02 43.69
CA SER A 62 12.31 -17.65 42.38
C SER A 62 11.14 -17.34 41.43
N LEU A 63 9.90 -17.44 41.92
CA LEU A 63 8.70 -17.12 41.15
C LEU A 63 8.62 -15.63 40.80
N ALA A 64 8.96 -14.73 41.73
CA ALA A 64 9.02 -13.30 41.47
C ALA A 64 10.00 -12.97 40.33
N ASN A 65 11.17 -13.59 40.33
CA ASN A 65 12.13 -13.47 39.22
C ASN A 65 11.54 -14.02 37.91
N ALA A 66 10.89 -15.18 37.93
CA ALA A 66 10.25 -15.76 36.75
C ALA A 66 9.14 -14.86 36.17
N VAL A 67 8.35 -14.19 37.02
CA VAL A 67 7.31 -13.24 36.60
C VAL A 67 7.92 -12.08 35.81
N VAL A 68 9.06 -11.55 36.26
CA VAL A 68 9.77 -10.49 35.53
C VAL A 68 10.15 -10.94 34.11
N TYR A 69 10.65 -12.16 33.95
CA TYR A 69 10.96 -12.71 32.62
C TYR A 69 9.70 -12.88 31.76
N VAL A 70 8.62 -13.40 32.34
CA VAL A 70 7.34 -13.56 31.63
C VAL A 70 6.80 -12.21 31.15
N ASP A 71 6.87 -11.18 31.97
CA ASP A 71 6.41 -9.85 31.60
C ASP A 71 7.29 -9.21 30.53
N GLN A 72 8.61 -9.42 30.56
CA GLN A 72 9.48 -9.06 29.45
C GLN A 72 9.05 -9.78 28.17
N CYS A 73 8.84 -11.10 28.21
CA CYS A 73 8.37 -11.86 27.04
C CYS A 73 7.04 -11.32 26.49
N LYS A 74 6.08 -10.96 27.35
CA LYS A 74 4.82 -10.34 26.91
C LYS A 74 5.06 -9.01 26.20
N CYS A 75 5.94 -8.16 26.74
CA CYS A 75 6.32 -6.90 26.09
C CYS A 75 6.94 -7.15 24.71
N TRP A 76 7.86 -8.10 24.60
CA TRP A 76 8.47 -8.50 23.33
C TRP A 76 7.46 -9.02 22.32
N VAL A 77 6.56 -9.91 22.73
CA VAL A 77 5.49 -10.45 21.87
C VAL A 77 4.53 -9.35 21.41
N SER A 78 4.14 -8.45 22.32
CA SER A 78 3.29 -7.31 21.99
C SER A 78 3.94 -6.38 20.96
N TRP A 79 5.22 -6.04 21.17
CA TRP A 79 5.98 -5.23 20.23
C TRP A 79 6.10 -5.90 18.86
N LEU A 80 6.46 -7.19 18.84
CA LEU A 80 6.59 -7.96 17.59
C LEU A 80 5.26 -8.01 16.82
N ASN A 81 4.13 -8.17 17.52
CA ASN A 81 2.81 -8.18 16.91
C ASN A 81 2.48 -6.83 16.26
N LEU A 82 2.75 -5.71 16.95
CA LEU A 82 2.55 -4.37 16.40
C LEU A 82 3.41 -4.12 15.16
N THR A 83 4.68 -4.53 15.19
CA THR A 83 5.58 -4.43 14.03
C THR A 83 5.05 -5.25 12.85
N PHE A 84 4.67 -6.51 13.09
CA PHE A 84 4.13 -7.37 12.05
C PHE A 84 2.83 -6.81 11.45
N GLN A 85 1.93 -6.28 12.28
CA GLN A 85 0.69 -5.65 11.82
C GLN A 85 0.96 -4.42 10.94
N SER A 86 1.96 -3.60 11.31
CA SER A 86 2.40 -2.47 10.49
C SER A 86 2.94 -2.93 9.14
N ASP A 87 3.78 -3.95 9.13
CA ASP A 87 4.38 -4.50 7.89
C ASP A 87 3.31 -5.10 6.96
N VAL A 88 2.34 -5.83 7.50
CA VAL A 88 1.20 -6.36 6.73
C VAL A 88 0.40 -5.21 6.11
N SER A 89 0.11 -4.15 6.88
CA SER A 89 -0.61 -2.98 6.38
C SER A 89 0.15 -2.25 5.27
N LEU A 90 1.48 -2.16 5.39
CA LEU A 90 2.35 -1.63 4.34
C LEU A 90 2.30 -2.50 3.08
N MET A 91 2.39 -3.82 3.23
CA MET A 91 2.31 -4.75 2.09
C MET A 91 0.96 -4.66 1.37
N ASP A 92 -0.15 -4.53 2.08
CA ASP A 92 -1.48 -4.34 1.47
C ASP A 92 -1.56 -3.04 0.64
N SER A 93 -0.96 -1.96 1.15
CA SER A 93 -0.86 -0.68 0.43
C SER A 93 0.00 -0.79 -0.83
N LEU A 94 1.17 -1.44 -0.73
CA LEU A 94 2.05 -1.68 -1.87
C LEU A 94 1.38 -2.57 -2.92
N PHE A 95 0.67 -3.61 -2.49
CA PHE A 95 -0.07 -4.51 -3.36
C PHE A 95 -1.20 -3.78 -4.10
N THR A 96 -1.95 -2.94 -3.39
CA THR A 96 -3.00 -2.09 -3.99
C THR A 96 -2.41 -1.13 -5.02
N SER A 97 -1.26 -0.53 -4.71
CA SER A 97 -0.53 0.36 -5.63
C SER A 97 -0.05 -0.39 -6.87
N ALA A 98 0.51 -1.58 -6.71
CA ALA A 98 0.95 -2.42 -7.82
C ALA A 98 -0.22 -2.84 -8.73
N GLN A 99 -1.38 -3.19 -8.15
CA GLN A 99 -2.58 -3.45 -8.93
C GLN A 99 -3.04 -2.23 -9.72
N THR A 100 -3.05 -1.06 -9.08
CA THR A 100 -3.44 0.20 -9.71
C THR A 100 -2.53 0.53 -10.89
N LEU A 101 -1.21 0.46 -10.70
CA LEU A 101 -0.23 0.65 -11.76
C LEU A 101 -0.38 -0.39 -12.88
N GLY A 102 -0.67 -1.64 -12.54
CA GLY A 102 -0.95 -2.70 -13.51
C GLY A 102 -2.18 -2.39 -14.37
N ASN A 103 -3.24 -1.85 -13.75
CA ASN A 103 -4.45 -1.41 -14.46
C ASN A 103 -4.16 -0.22 -15.36
N GLU A 104 -3.41 0.79 -14.89
CA GLU A 104 -2.99 1.94 -15.69
C GLU A 104 -2.12 1.53 -16.88
N LEU A 105 -1.17 0.61 -16.69
CA LEU A 105 -0.36 0.06 -17.79
C LEU A 105 -1.21 -0.68 -18.81
N ASN A 106 -2.22 -1.43 -18.36
CA ASN A 106 -3.15 -2.12 -19.26
C ASN A 106 -4.05 -1.12 -20.01
N GLU A 107 -4.49 -0.05 -19.35
CA GLU A 107 -5.24 1.05 -19.94
C GLU A 107 -4.40 1.73 -21.03
N LEU A 108 -3.17 2.12 -20.70
CA LEU A 108 -2.21 2.72 -21.63
C LEU A 108 -1.90 1.76 -22.78
N ARG A 109 -1.69 0.47 -22.52
CA ARG A 109 -1.51 -0.55 -23.57
C ARG A 109 -2.73 -0.64 -24.48
N ARG A 110 -3.96 -0.54 -23.96
CA ARG A 110 -5.18 -0.50 -24.80
C ARG A 110 -5.24 0.76 -25.65
N ARG A 111 -4.90 1.93 -25.07
CA ARG A 111 -4.87 3.22 -25.77
C ARG A 111 -3.77 3.28 -26.83
N CYS A 112 -2.61 2.70 -26.53
CA CYS A 112 -1.47 2.55 -27.41
C CYS A 112 -1.55 1.28 -28.27
N LYS A 113 -2.71 0.59 -28.34
CA LYS A 113 -2.90 -0.41 -29.40
C LYS A 113 -2.51 0.28 -30.70
N PRO A 114 -1.56 -0.28 -31.46
CA PRO A 114 -1.17 0.30 -32.73
C PRO A 114 -2.45 0.50 -33.53
N SER A 115 -2.72 1.74 -33.92
CA SER A 115 -3.79 2.02 -34.86
C SER A 115 -3.61 1.03 -36.01
N VAL A 116 -4.71 0.40 -36.41
CA VAL A 116 -4.75 -0.63 -37.47
C VAL A 116 -4.40 -0.02 -38.85
N HIS A 117 -3.82 1.18 -38.90
CA HIS A 117 -3.12 1.69 -40.07
C HIS A 117 -1.73 1.10 -40.12
N LYS A 118 -1.70 -0.21 -40.41
CA LYS A 118 -0.52 -0.97 -40.80
C LYS A 118 -0.10 -0.65 -42.23
N GLN A 119 -0.07 0.62 -42.64
CA GLN A 119 0.72 0.92 -43.85
C GLN A 119 2.17 1.01 -43.39
N PRO A 120 3.03 0.02 -43.72
CA PRO A 120 4.45 0.14 -43.44
C PRO A 120 4.95 1.46 -44.03
N LEU A 121 5.88 2.11 -43.33
CA LEU A 121 6.45 3.40 -43.74
C LEU A 121 6.96 3.37 -45.20
N SER A 122 7.35 2.20 -45.70
CA SER A 122 7.72 1.98 -47.10
C SER A 122 6.56 2.17 -48.09
N GLU A 123 5.35 1.74 -47.75
CA GLU A 123 4.16 1.94 -48.59
C GLU A 123 3.78 3.42 -48.63
N LEU A 124 3.79 4.11 -47.49
CA LEU A 124 3.56 5.56 -47.43
C LEU A 124 4.61 6.34 -48.22
N LYS A 125 5.87 5.94 -48.17
CA LYS A 125 6.94 6.56 -48.97
C LYS A 125 6.74 6.32 -50.47
N LYS A 126 6.28 5.14 -50.86
CA LYS A 126 5.98 4.81 -52.25
C LYS A 126 4.80 5.64 -52.76
N GLU A 127 3.71 5.69 -52.01
CA GLU A 127 2.55 6.52 -52.36
C GLU A 127 2.90 8.00 -52.44
N LEU A 128 3.74 8.50 -51.53
CA LEU A 128 4.22 9.88 -51.58
C LEU A 128 5.01 10.15 -52.87
N SER A 129 5.93 9.25 -53.23
CA SER A 129 6.71 9.36 -54.48
C SER A 129 5.82 9.32 -55.73
N GLU A 130 4.81 8.46 -55.77
CA GLU A 130 3.86 8.38 -56.89
C GLU A 130 3.02 9.66 -57.00
N LYS A 131 2.63 10.25 -55.87
CA LYS A 131 1.91 11.53 -55.85
C LYS A 131 2.79 12.70 -56.25
N GLU A 132 4.05 12.73 -55.84
CA GLU A 132 5.02 13.74 -56.26
C GLU A 132 5.24 13.70 -57.78
N GLU A 133 5.38 12.51 -58.36
CA GLU A 133 5.48 12.32 -59.81
C GLU A 133 4.21 12.75 -60.55
N SER A 134 3.04 12.37 -60.03
CA SER A 134 1.75 12.81 -60.58
C SER A 134 1.58 14.33 -60.53
N ILE A 135 2.01 14.99 -59.44
CA ILE A 135 1.99 16.46 -59.33
C ILE A 135 2.93 17.07 -60.37
N ALA A 136 4.13 16.52 -60.56
CA ALA A 136 5.07 17.00 -61.57
C ALA A 136 4.49 16.90 -62.98
N SER A 137 3.84 15.77 -63.32
CA SER A 137 3.16 15.58 -64.62
C SER A 137 2.04 16.60 -64.84
N VAL A 138 1.17 16.79 -63.86
CA VAL A 138 0.07 17.77 -63.96
C VAL A 138 0.61 19.19 -64.07
N SER A 139 1.73 19.51 -63.40
CA SER A 139 2.39 20.80 -63.53
C SER A 139 2.89 21.04 -64.96
N THR A 140 3.49 20.03 -65.60
CA THR A 140 3.95 20.16 -66.99
C THR A 140 2.79 20.35 -67.97
N GLU A 141 1.69 19.62 -67.79
CA GLU A 141 0.48 19.79 -68.60
C GLU A 141 -0.14 21.19 -68.43
N LEU A 142 -0.11 21.72 -67.20
CA LEU A 142 -0.58 23.07 -66.91
C LEU A 142 0.25 24.13 -67.64
N ASP A 143 1.57 23.98 -67.67
CA ASP A 143 2.48 24.90 -68.36
C ASP A 143 2.25 24.88 -69.88
N GLU A 144 2.08 23.70 -70.47
CA GLU A 144 1.71 23.56 -71.89
C GLU A 144 0.35 24.21 -72.19
N MET A 145 -0.64 24.02 -71.31
CA MET A 145 -1.95 24.64 -71.44
C MET A 145 -1.85 26.18 -71.34
N GLN A 146 -0.98 26.73 -70.48
CA GLN A 146 -0.75 28.17 -70.42
C GLN A 146 -0.21 28.72 -71.74
N VAL A 147 0.72 28.01 -72.40
CA VAL A 147 1.25 28.40 -73.72
C VAL A 147 0.14 28.43 -74.77
N THR A 148 -0.66 27.36 -74.87
CA THR A 148 -1.76 27.30 -75.84
C THR A 148 -2.84 28.36 -75.60
N VAL A 149 -3.14 28.67 -74.33
CA VAL A 149 -4.05 29.75 -73.96
C VAL A 149 -3.49 31.12 -74.36
N ALA A 150 -2.19 31.35 -74.19
CA ALA A 150 -1.53 32.57 -74.63
C ALA A 150 -1.60 32.75 -76.15
N GLU A 151 -1.37 31.69 -76.93
CA GLU A 151 -1.51 31.70 -78.38
C GLU A 151 -2.97 31.97 -78.82
N ARG A 152 -3.95 31.31 -78.20
CA ARG A 152 -5.37 31.56 -78.45
C ARG A 152 -5.73 33.02 -78.17
N ASN A 153 -5.23 33.58 -77.05
CA ASN A 153 -5.48 34.98 -76.71
C ASN A 153 -4.88 35.93 -77.76
N LYS A 154 -3.68 35.62 -78.27
CA LYS A 154 -3.06 36.37 -79.37
C LYS A 154 -3.90 36.30 -80.65
N LEU A 155 -4.37 35.12 -81.05
CA LEU A 155 -5.24 34.99 -82.24
C LEU A 155 -6.57 35.72 -82.05
N THR A 156 -7.11 35.73 -80.82
CA THR A 156 -8.35 36.43 -80.48
C THR A 156 -8.19 37.95 -80.64
N THR A 157 -7.06 38.52 -80.21
CA THR A 157 -6.78 39.95 -80.39
C THR A 157 -6.56 40.30 -81.86
N GLU A 158 -5.86 39.46 -82.63
CA GLU A 158 -5.70 39.62 -84.08
C GLU A 158 -7.04 39.58 -84.82
N LEU A 159 -7.93 38.65 -84.45
CA LEU A 159 -9.27 38.54 -85.03
C LEU A 159 -10.12 39.78 -84.72
N HIS A 160 -10.05 40.30 -83.48
CA HIS A 160 -10.73 41.54 -83.11
C HIS A 160 -10.24 42.71 -83.97
N ALA A 161 -8.92 42.85 -84.15
CA ALA A 161 -8.35 43.88 -85.01
C ALA A 161 -8.81 43.76 -86.47
N PHE A 162 -8.91 42.54 -87.02
CA PHE A 162 -9.43 42.32 -88.36
C PHE A 162 -10.92 42.71 -88.47
N LYS A 163 -11.73 42.38 -87.47
CA LYS A 163 -13.15 42.76 -87.41
C LYS A 163 -13.31 44.29 -87.44
N GLU A 164 -12.53 45.03 -86.64
CA GLU A 164 -12.53 46.50 -86.63
C GLU A 164 -12.16 47.07 -88.00
N ARG A 165 -11.08 46.57 -88.64
CA ARG A 165 -10.70 46.99 -89.99
C ARG A 165 -11.81 46.74 -91.02
N ARG A 166 -12.49 45.60 -90.92
CA ARG A 166 -13.61 45.25 -91.80
C ARG A 166 -14.80 46.20 -91.60
N ILE A 167 -15.12 46.55 -90.35
CA ILE A 167 -16.17 47.53 -90.03
C ILE A 167 -15.80 48.88 -90.66
N ALA A 168 -14.58 49.37 -90.42
CA ALA A 168 -14.11 50.64 -90.98
C ALA A 168 -14.15 50.67 -92.53
N LEU A 169 -13.76 49.58 -93.20
CA LEU A 169 -13.88 49.46 -94.67
C LEU A 169 -15.34 49.48 -95.14
N GLY A 170 -16.24 48.84 -94.40
CA GLY A 170 -17.68 48.86 -94.68
C GLY A 170 -18.26 50.27 -94.57
N GLU A 171 -17.87 51.00 -93.52
CA GLU A 171 -18.25 52.41 -93.32
C GLU A 171 -17.72 53.31 -94.44
N LEU A 172 -16.46 53.16 -94.84
CA LEU A 172 -15.87 53.90 -95.97
C LEU A 172 -16.59 53.60 -97.29
N THR A 173 -16.93 52.34 -97.55
CA THR A 173 -17.65 51.94 -98.77
C THR A 173 -19.05 52.53 -98.79
N ALA A 174 -19.75 52.51 -97.65
CA ALA A 174 -21.07 53.13 -97.51
C ALA A 174 -21.00 54.66 -97.69
N GLN A 175 -20.00 55.34 -97.12
CA GLN A 175 -19.76 56.76 -97.32
C GLN A 175 -19.45 57.10 -98.80
N SER A 176 -18.63 56.29 -99.46
CA SER A 176 -18.32 56.47 -100.89
C SER A 176 -19.53 56.23 -101.80
N ALA A 177 -20.40 55.27 -101.47
CA ALA A 177 -21.64 55.04 -102.20
C ALA A 177 -22.59 56.23 -102.07
N HIS A 178 -22.71 56.78 -100.85
CA HIS A 178 -23.56 57.94 -100.58
C HIS A 178 -23.08 59.23 -101.29
N LEU A 179 -21.77 59.37 -101.53
CA LEU A 179 -21.19 60.50 -102.29
C LEU A 179 -21.40 60.38 -103.81
N ASN A 180 -21.63 59.18 -104.34
CA ASN A 180 -21.86 58.94 -105.77
C ASN A 180 -23.36 59.01 -106.16
N GLU A 181 -24.27 59.12 -105.19
CA GLU A 181 -25.73 59.24 -105.39
C GLU A 181 -26.25 60.68 -105.22
N THR A 182 -25.37 61.66 -104.97
CA THR A 182 -25.65 63.12 -104.93
C THR A 182 -24.92 63.85 -106.04
#